data_AF-A0AAE0NYJ8-F1
#
_entry.id   AF-A0AAE0NYJ8-F1
#
_cell.length_a   1.000
_cell.length_b   1.000
_cell.length_c   1.000
_cell.angle_alpha   90.00
_cell.angle_beta   90.00
_cell.angle_gamma   90.00
#
_symmetry.space_group_name_H-M   'P 1'
#
loop_
_entity.id
_entity.type
_entity.pdbx_description
1 polymer ?
#
loop_
_entity_poly.entity_id
_entity_poly.type
_entity_poly.pdbx_seq_one_letter_code
_entity_poly.pdbx_strand_id
1 'polypeptide(L)'
;MPYDNTDKHAYAVAEAILTQARAKPAKKHWGNPGPLALSGLVLTLTPLSCQLMGWRGSDPNGYANNGAHFFLGGLLLFLGGLLEFFLAHTFAFVVYCSYGGFFLALGATLTPGFNAALPYTSGAGILDASFYNGFGFFYLFVGVLSFVFFVCSLRTNVCLVILFLAYTIAFPLLAAAEWTHAQGQMALSHRLTVGGGAACFVVSLCSWWAMIGGLFESVDFPFVLPMGDLSEIMPTRTPRTKTADEEKLQ
;
A
#
# COMPACT_ATOMS: atom_id res chain seq x y z
N MET A 1 34.65 -0.01 -56.81
CA MET A 1 33.76 0.61 -55.81
C MET A 1 34.20 0.10 -54.45
N PRO A 2 34.69 0.95 -53.53
CA PRO A 2 35.04 0.49 -52.19
C PRO A 2 33.74 0.20 -51.43
N TYR A 3 33.61 -1.02 -50.92
CA TYR A 3 32.48 -1.45 -50.09
C TYR A 3 32.62 -0.76 -48.73
N ASP A 4 31.65 0.09 -48.40
CA ASP A 4 31.69 0.97 -47.24
C ASP A 4 31.72 0.16 -45.94
N ASN A 5 32.83 0.28 -45.19
CA ASN A 5 33.06 -0.44 -43.94
C ASN A 5 32.38 0.25 -42.75
N THR A 6 31.86 1.46 -42.96
CA THR A 6 31.22 2.30 -41.94
C THR A 6 29.83 1.79 -41.60
N ASP A 7 29.10 1.26 -42.59
CA ASP A 7 27.78 0.67 -42.41
C ASP A 7 27.82 -0.57 -41.51
N LYS A 8 28.79 -1.46 -41.71
CA LYS A 8 28.93 -2.69 -40.89
C LYS A 8 29.14 -2.38 -39.42
N HIS A 9 29.87 -1.31 -39.11
CA HIS A 9 30.12 -0.90 -37.73
C HIS A 9 28.87 -0.30 -37.10
N ALA A 10 28.09 0.48 -37.86
CA ALA A 10 26.81 1.03 -37.40
C ALA A 10 25.77 -0.08 -37.15
N TYR A 11 25.69 -1.08 -38.03
CA TYR A 11 24.81 -2.25 -37.83
C TYR A 11 25.22 -3.09 -36.61
N ALA A 12 26.52 -3.33 -36.41
CA ALA A 12 27.00 -4.08 -35.24
C ALA A 12 26.74 -3.35 -33.92
N VAL A 13 26.86 -2.01 -33.90
CA VAL A 13 26.53 -1.19 -32.74
C VAL A 13 25.02 -1.17 -32.49
N ALA A 14 24.21 -1.02 -33.53
CA ALA A 14 22.75 -1.10 -33.41
C ALA A 14 22.29 -2.48 -32.91
N GLU A 15 22.89 -3.56 -33.41
CA GLU A 15 22.60 -4.92 -32.97
C GLU A 15 23.06 -5.15 -31.52
N ALA A 16 24.21 -4.61 -31.11
CA ALA A 16 24.68 -4.65 -29.72
C ALA A 16 23.77 -3.86 -28.78
N ILE A 17 23.30 -2.68 -29.18
CA ILE A 17 22.32 -1.87 -28.42
C ILE A 17 20.99 -2.62 -28.31
N LEU A 18 20.49 -3.19 -29.42
CA LEU A 18 19.26 -3.98 -29.42
C LEU A 18 19.40 -5.27 -28.60
N THR A 19 20.60 -5.85 -28.55
CA THR A 19 20.90 -7.05 -27.76
C THR A 19 21.06 -6.72 -26.27
N GLN A 20 21.60 -5.55 -25.93
CA GLN A 20 21.59 -5.02 -24.55
C GLN A 20 20.18 -4.61 -24.11
N ALA A 21 19.37 -4.05 -25.00
CA ALA A 21 17.95 -3.76 -24.74
C ALA A 21 17.11 -5.05 -24.63
N ARG A 22 17.52 -6.12 -25.31
CA ARG A 22 16.96 -7.49 -25.17
C ARG A 22 17.61 -8.29 -24.04
N ALA A 23 18.64 -7.78 -23.38
CA ALA A 23 19.28 -8.48 -22.28
C ALA A 23 18.25 -8.60 -21.16
N LYS A 24 17.70 -9.81 -21.01
CA LYS A 24 16.81 -10.17 -19.91
C LYS A 24 17.42 -9.64 -18.62
N PRO A 25 16.70 -8.83 -17.81
CA PRO A 25 17.23 -8.40 -16.53
C PRO A 25 17.72 -9.64 -15.77
N ALA A 26 18.89 -9.52 -15.14
CA ALA A 26 19.57 -10.62 -14.46
C ALA A 26 18.55 -11.45 -13.66
N LYS A 27 18.54 -12.78 -13.87
CA LYS A 27 17.59 -13.70 -13.22
C LYS A 27 17.50 -13.38 -11.72
N LYS A 28 16.41 -12.74 -11.29
CA LYS A 28 16.08 -12.64 -9.87
C LYS A 28 15.93 -14.08 -9.38
N HIS A 29 16.74 -14.47 -8.40
CA HIS A 29 16.71 -15.82 -7.84
C HIS A 29 15.42 -16.13 -7.05
N TRP A 30 14.61 -15.10 -6.79
CA TRP A 30 13.45 -15.13 -5.91
C TRP A 30 12.24 -14.49 -6.60
N GLY A 31 11.03 -14.95 -6.26
CA GLY A 31 9.80 -14.33 -6.72
C GLY A 31 9.61 -12.92 -6.14
N ASN A 32 8.79 -12.10 -6.79
CA ASN A 32 8.36 -10.80 -6.27
C ASN A 32 7.26 -11.02 -5.21
N PRO A 33 7.49 -10.69 -3.92
CA PRO A 33 6.49 -10.86 -2.88
C PRO A 33 5.44 -9.74 -2.85
N GLY A 34 5.68 -8.62 -3.55
CA GLY A 34 4.77 -7.48 -3.60
C GLY A 34 3.33 -7.83 -4.00
N PRO A 35 3.08 -8.58 -5.08
CA PRO A 35 1.72 -9.01 -5.44
C PRO A 35 1.04 -9.85 -4.37
N LEU A 36 1.79 -10.70 -3.65
CA LEU A 36 1.25 -11.47 -2.53
C LEU A 36 0.83 -10.55 -1.38
N ALA A 37 1.69 -9.61 -1.00
CA ALA A 37 1.39 -8.63 0.04
C ALA A 37 0.14 -7.82 -0.32
N LEU A 38 0.09 -7.29 -1.54
CA LEU A 38 -1.05 -6.52 -2.05
C LEU A 38 -2.32 -7.34 -2.16
N SER A 39 -2.24 -8.65 -2.45
CA SER A 39 -3.41 -9.54 -2.42
C SER A 39 -4.04 -9.65 -1.03
N GLY A 40 -3.20 -9.72 0.01
CA GLY A 40 -3.66 -9.67 1.39
C GLY A 40 -4.34 -8.34 1.71
N LEU A 41 -3.73 -7.23 1.29
CA LEU A 41 -4.27 -5.89 1.48
C LEU A 41 -5.64 -5.72 0.78
N VAL A 42 -5.76 -6.05 -0.50
CA VAL A 42 -7.00 -5.80 -1.25
C VAL A 42 -8.15 -6.67 -0.76
N LEU A 43 -7.88 -7.93 -0.39
CA LEU A 43 -8.91 -8.85 0.09
C LEU A 43 -9.40 -8.52 1.51
N THR A 44 -8.65 -7.71 2.27
CA THR A 44 -9.09 -7.22 3.58
C THR A 44 -9.65 -5.82 3.52
N LEU A 45 -8.94 -4.89 2.87
CA LEU A 45 -9.29 -3.48 2.86
C LEU A 45 -10.51 -3.19 1.99
N THR A 46 -10.68 -3.87 0.85
CA THR A 46 -11.86 -3.67 -0.01
C THR A 46 -13.16 -3.97 0.74
N PRO A 47 -13.35 -5.17 1.33
CA PRO A 47 -14.57 -5.45 2.10
C PRO A 47 -14.68 -4.59 3.36
N LEU A 48 -13.57 -4.25 4.04
CA LEU A 48 -13.61 -3.30 5.17
C LEU A 48 -14.14 -1.93 4.74
N SER A 49 -13.70 -1.41 3.59
CA SER A 49 -14.14 -0.12 3.07
C SER A 49 -15.63 -0.12 2.73
N CYS A 50 -16.13 -1.19 2.11
CA CYS A 50 -17.56 -1.38 1.87
C CYS A 50 -18.36 -1.39 3.19
N GLN A 51 -17.82 -2.04 4.22
CA GLN A 51 -18.43 -2.11 5.54
C GLN A 51 -18.52 -0.75 6.23
N LEU A 52 -17.41 -0.01 6.24
CA LEU A 52 -17.33 1.36 6.79
C LEU A 52 -18.30 2.33 6.09
N MET A 53 -18.54 2.13 4.79
CA MET A 53 -19.53 2.89 4.03
C MET A 53 -20.99 2.38 4.19
N GLY A 54 -21.22 1.33 4.98
CA GLY A 54 -22.55 0.79 5.24
C GLY A 54 -23.19 0.08 4.06
N TRP A 55 -22.41 -0.37 3.07
CA TRP A 55 -22.94 -0.99 1.86
C TRP A 55 -23.71 -2.27 2.21
N ARG A 56 -24.92 -2.40 1.65
CA ARG A 56 -25.83 -3.53 1.89
C ARG A 56 -26.25 -3.67 3.37
N GLY A 57 -26.17 -2.59 4.16
CA GLY A 57 -26.53 -2.60 5.58
C GLY A 57 -25.51 -3.32 6.47
N SER A 58 -24.25 -3.35 6.04
CA SER A 58 -23.13 -3.90 6.80
C SER A 58 -22.85 -3.15 8.10
N ASP A 59 -22.18 -3.82 9.05
CA ASP A 59 -21.72 -3.16 10.27
C ASP A 59 -20.61 -2.13 9.99
N PRO A 60 -20.62 -0.97 10.65
CA PRO A 60 -19.65 0.10 10.39
C PRO A 60 -18.29 -0.13 11.07
N ASN A 61 -18.07 -1.28 11.70
CA ASN A 61 -16.87 -1.57 12.50
C ASN A 61 -15.98 -2.65 11.86
N GLY A 62 -16.50 -3.39 10.87
CA GLY A 62 -15.79 -4.43 10.14
C GLY A 62 -15.73 -5.78 10.87
N TYR A 63 -16.60 -6.04 11.84
CA TYR A 63 -16.53 -7.26 12.68
C TYR A 63 -16.63 -8.54 11.85
N ALA A 64 -17.46 -8.55 10.82
CA ALA A 64 -17.61 -9.70 9.92
C ALA A 64 -16.31 -10.07 9.19
N ASN A 65 -15.34 -9.15 9.13
CA ASN A 65 -14.09 -9.29 8.39
C ASN A 65 -12.89 -9.62 9.27
N ASN A 66 -13.08 -9.94 10.57
CA ASN A 66 -11.99 -10.28 11.48
C ASN A 66 -11.09 -11.42 10.99
N GLY A 67 -11.66 -12.44 10.33
CA GLY A 67 -10.86 -13.49 9.70
C GLY A 67 -9.90 -12.94 8.63
N ALA A 68 -10.37 -12.02 7.78
CA ALA A 68 -9.52 -11.38 6.78
C ALA A 68 -8.52 -10.42 7.41
N HIS A 69 -8.87 -9.73 8.51
CA HIS A 69 -7.92 -8.91 9.28
C HIS A 69 -6.73 -9.74 9.75
N PHE A 70 -6.96 -10.96 10.27
CA PHE A 70 -5.86 -11.82 10.71
C PHE A 70 -5.07 -12.43 9.58
N PHE A 71 -5.73 -13.09 8.63
CA PHE A 71 -5.03 -14.00 7.70
C PHE A 71 -4.59 -13.34 6.39
N LEU A 72 -5.29 -12.31 5.93
CA LEU A 72 -5.02 -11.68 4.64
C LEU A 72 -4.31 -10.34 4.85
N GLY A 73 -5.03 -9.36 5.38
CA GLY A 73 -4.49 -8.04 5.67
C GLY A 73 -3.42 -8.05 6.76
N GLY A 74 -3.47 -9.03 7.67
CA GLY A 74 -2.47 -9.21 8.71
C GLY A 74 -1.31 -10.09 8.26
N LEU A 75 -1.51 -11.41 8.29
CA LEU A 75 -0.48 -12.41 8.04
C LEU A 75 0.11 -12.32 6.63
N LEU A 76 -0.73 -12.35 5.59
CA LEU A 76 -0.23 -12.37 4.20
C LEU A 76 0.53 -11.10 3.85
N LEU A 77 -0.01 -9.94 4.25
CA LEU A 77 0.63 -8.65 4.06
C LEU A 77 1.94 -8.53 4.86
N PHE A 78 1.97 -8.98 6.12
CA PHE A 78 3.18 -8.97 6.94
C PHE A 78 4.26 -9.90 6.38
N LEU A 79 3.91 -11.12 5.96
CA LEU A 79 4.84 -12.06 5.33
C LEU A 79 5.36 -11.51 3.99
N GLY A 80 4.49 -10.95 3.16
CA GLY A 80 4.89 -10.30 1.91
C GLY A 80 5.89 -9.16 2.17
N GLY A 81 5.62 -8.33 3.18
CA GLY A 81 6.56 -7.32 3.66
C GLY A 81 7.89 -7.91 4.09
N LEU A 82 7.88 -8.91 4.97
CA LEU A 82 9.09 -9.55 5.47
C LEU A 82 9.94 -10.15 4.33
N LEU A 83 9.30 -10.62 3.25
CA LEU A 83 10.01 -11.10 2.07
C LEU A 83 10.68 -9.97 1.26
N GLU A 84 10.13 -8.75 1.25
CA GLU A 84 10.76 -7.57 0.65
C GLU A 84 12.07 -7.18 1.35
N PHE A 85 12.24 -7.53 2.63
CA PHE A 85 13.51 -7.32 3.36
C PHE A 85 14.67 -8.07 2.68
N PHE A 86 14.44 -9.33 2.26
CA PHE A 86 15.45 -10.13 1.57
C PHE A 86 15.76 -9.62 0.15
N LEU A 87 14.85 -8.85 -0.44
CA LEU A 87 15.05 -8.18 -1.74
C LEU A 87 15.62 -6.77 -1.62
N ALA A 88 15.95 -6.33 -0.39
CA ALA A 88 16.43 -4.98 -0.10
C ALA A 88 15.47 -3.85 -0.55
N HIS A 89 14.17 -4.14 -0.63
CA HIS A 89 13.13 -3.16 -0.92
C HIS A 89 12.61 -2.53 0.38
N THR A 90 13.45 -1.75 1.06
CA THR A 90 13.18 -1.24 2.42
C THR A 90 11.86 -0.50 2.55
N PHE A 91 11.51 0.35 1.58
CA PHE A 91 10.26 1.11 1.63
C PHE A 91 9.04 0.17 1.62
N ALA A 92 9.02 -0.80 0.71
CA ALA A 92 7.93 -1.78 0.62
C ALA A 92 7.87 -2.68 1.85
N PHE A 93 9.03 -3.16 2.35
CA PHE A 93 9.12 -3.92 3.59
C PHE A 93 8.44 -3.20 4.76
N VAL A 94 8.84 -1.95 5.03
CA VAL A 94 8.30 -1.18 6.16
C VAL A 94 6.81 -0.91 5.97
N VAL A 95 6.39 -0.49 4.77
CA VAL A 95 4.97 -0.24 4.46
C VAL A 95 4.12 -1.48 4.71
N TYR A 96 4.47 -2.61 4.09
CA TYR A 96 3.69 -3.83 4.18
C TYR A 96 3.69 -4.42 5.61
N CYS A 97 4.83 -4.47 6.30
CA CYS A 97 4.85 -4.95 7.68
C CYS A 97 4.08 -4.03 8.64
N SER A 98 4.14 -2.70 8.46
CA SER A 98 3.38 -1.76 9.29
C SER A 98 1.87 -1.92 9.11
N TYR A 99 1.37 -2.00 7.86
CA TYR A 99 -0.07 -2.22 7.64
C TYR A 99 -0.51 -3.64 7.98
N GLY A 100 0.37 -4.64 7.81
CA GLY A 100 0.15 -5.99 8.31
C GLY A 100 -0.05 -6.03 9.82
N GLY A 101 0.84 -5.36 10.56
CA GLY A 101 0.70 -5.17 12.00
C GLY A 101 -0.58 -4.42 12.38
N PHE A 102 -0.96 -3.38 11.62
CA PHE A 102 -2.22 -2.66 11.81
C PHE A 102 -3.43 -3.59 11.72
N PHE A 103 -3.53 -4.43 10.69
CA PHE A 103 -4.67 -5.34 10.55
C PHE A 103 -4.69 -6.45 11.60
N LEU A 104 -3.53 -6.96 12.02
CA LEU A 104 -3.45 -7.90 13.15
C LEU A 104 -3.93 -7.26 14.45
N ALA A 105 -3.52 -6.02 14.72
CA ALA A 105 -3.95 -5.27 15.89
C ALA A 105 -5.46 -4.95 15.83
N LEU A 106 -5.96 -4.51 14.67
CA LEU A 106 -7.39 -4.26 14.44
C LEU A 106 -8.22 -5.53 14.67
N GLY A 107 -7.82 -6.65 14.05
CA GLY A 107 -8.48 -7.94 14.22
C GLY A 107 -8.48 -8.41 15.68
N ALA A 108 -7.37 -8.21 16.40
CA ALA A 108 -7.27 -8.52 17.82
C ALA A 108 -8.24 -7.66 18.66
N THR A 109 -8.26 -6.34 18.45
CA THR A 109 -9.16 -5.44 19.18
C THR A 109 -10.63 -5.75 18.95
N LEU A 110 -11.02 -6.08 17.71
CA LEU A 110 -12.41 -6.34 17.33
C LEU A 110 -12.88 -7.77 17.65
N THR A 111 -11.96 -8.70 17.91
CA THR A 111 -12.30 -10.10 18.20
C THR A 111 -12.62 -10.27 19.69
N PRO A 112 -13.84 -10.71 20.05
CA PRO A 112 -14.24 -10.84 21.45
C PRO A 112 -13.29 -11.69 22.31
N GLY A 113 -12.67 -12.72 21.72
CA GLY A 113 -11.74 -13.59 22.44
C GLY A 113 -10.48 -12.91 23.01
N PHE A 114 -10.05 -11.77 22.44
CA PHE A 114 -8.95 -10.98 23.00
C PHE A 114 -9.38 -10.05 24.14
N ASN A 115 -10.69 -9.91 24.37
CA ASN A 115 -11.26 -9.13 25.48
C ASN A 115 -10.78 -7.67 25.56
N ALA A 116 -10.42 -7.04 24.44
CA ALA A 116 -9.92 -5.65 24.45
C ALA A 116 -10.94 -4.64 24.99
N ALA A 117 -12.23 -4.89 24.76
CA ALA A 117 -13.33 -4.06 25.26
C ALA A 117 -13.68 -4.33 26.73
N LEU A 118 -13.35 -5.51 27.28
CA LEU A 118 -13.81 -5.94 28.61
C LEU A 118 -13.44 -4.98 29.75
N PRO A 119 -12.23 -4.41 29.83
CA PRO A 119 -11.89 -3.43 30.88
C PRO A 119 -12.71 -2.14 30.84
N TYR A 120 -13.36 -1.87 29.71
CA TYR A 120 -14.18 -0.69 29.46
C TYR A 120 -15.67 -0.98 29.51
N THR A 121 -16.07 -2.25 29.66
CA THR A 121 -17.47 -2.65 29.67
C THR A 121 -17.99 -2.74 31.10
N SER A 122 -19.01 -1.95 31.41
CA SER A 122 -19.72 -2.02 32.69
C SER A 122 -20.41 -3.37 32.89
N GLY A 123 -20.78 -3.71 34.13
CA GLY A 123 -21.54 -4.93 34.42
C GLY A 123 -22.90 -5.05 33.71
N ALA A 124 -23.42 -3.94 33.17
CA ALA A 124 -24.62 -3.91 32.34
C ALA A 124 -24.36 -4.14 30.84
N GLY A 125 -23.11 -4.39 30.44
CA GLY A 125 -22.73 -4.59 29.04
C GLY A 125 -22.55 -3.29 28.23
N ILE A 126 -22.57 -2.13 28.89
CA ILE A 126 -22.39 -0.83 28.24
C ILE A 126 -20.89 -0.54 28.15
N LEU A 127 -20.40 -0.28 26.93
CA LEU A 127 -19.01 0.09 26.64
C LEU A 127 -18.77 1.57 26.95
N ASP A 128 -17.74 1.86 27.74
CA ASP A 128 -17.39 3.20 28.16
C ASP A 128 -16.75 4.03 27.03
N ALA A 129 -16.98 5.35 27.07
CA ALA A 129 -16.44 6.31 26.10
C ALA A 129 -14.91 6.29 26.02
N SER A 130 -14.21 5.91 27.10
CA SER A 130 -12.75 5.83 27.14
C SER A 130 -12.15 4.79 26.19
N PHE A 131 -12.90 3.72 25.83
CA PHE A 131 -12.47 2.77 24.81
C PHE A 131 -12.29 3.46 23.45
N TYR A 132 -13.31 4.18 23.00
CA TYR A 132 -13.31 4.92 21.74
C TYR A 132 -12.22 6.00 21.74
N ASN A 133 -11.99 6.69 22.86
CA ASN A 133 -10.91 7.66 22.98
C ASN A 133 -9.52 7.03 22.78
N GLY A 134 -9.27 5.88 23.40
CA GLY A 134 -8.04 5.12 23.23
C GLY A 134 -7.87 4.60 21.80
N PHE A 135 -8.95 4.05 21.24
CA PHE A 135 -8.93 3.47 19.89
C PHE A 135 -8.75 4.54 18.80
N GLY A 136 -9.30 5.74 18.99
CA GLY A 136 -9.06 6.88 18.10
C GLY A 136 -7.58 7.27 17.99
N PHE A 137 -6.80 7.19 19.08
CA PHE A 137 -5.35 7.44 19.01
C PHE A 137 -4.61 6.41 18.14
N PHE A 138 -5.04 5.14 18.17
CA PHE A 138 -4.46 4.11 17.32
C PHE A 138 -4.61 4.48 15.84
N TYR A 139 -5.82 4.84 15.40
CA TYR A 139 -6.04 5.33 14.03
C TYR A 139 -5.25 6.60 13.73
N LEU A 140 -5.20 7.58 14.65
CA LEU A 140 -4.48 8.83 14.43
C LEU A 140 -3.00 8.58 14.10
N PHE A 141 -2.30 7.78 14.90
CA PHE A 141 -0.87 7.55 14.70
C PHE A 141 -0.56 6.65 13.51
N VAL A 142 -1.48 5.75 13.13
CA VAL A 142 -1.41 5.06 11.82
C VAL A 142 -1.53 6.09 10.69
N GLY A 143 -2.42 7.07 10.81
CA GLY A 143 -2.53 8.18 9.86
C GLY A 143 -1.28 9.06 9.77
N VAL A 144 -0.62 9.34 10.89
CA VAL A 144 0.68 10.05 10.91
C VAL A 144 1.75 9.23 10.18
N LEU A 145 1.79 7.92 10.40
CA LEU A 145 2.70 7.04 9.66
C LEU A 145 2.38 7.03 8.16
N SER A 146 1.10 6.99 7.78
CA SER A 146 0.67 7.11 6.39
C SER A 146 1.11 8.42 5.75
N PHE A 147 1.11 9.53 6.48
CA PHE A 147 1.64 10.80 6.00
C PHE A 147 3.15 10.75 5.73
N VAL A 148 3.92 10.08 6.59
CA VAL A 148 5.34 9.84 6.34
C VAL A 148 5.54 9.03 5.05
N PHE A 149 4.77 7.95 4.88
CA PHE A 149 4.83 7.15 3.65
C PHE A 149 4.37 7.92 2.42
N PHE A 150 3.39 8.82 2.54
CA PHE A 150 2.98 9.73 1.49
C PHE A 150 4.14 10.59 1.02
N VAL A 151 4.86 11.25 1.93
CA VAL A 151 6.04 12.06 1.58
C VAL A 151 7.11 11.22 0.90
N CYS A 152 7.36 9.99 1.37
CA CYS A 152 8.32 9.08 0.74
C CYS A 152 7.87 8.65 -0.68
N SER A 153 6.58 8.46 -0.90
CA SER A 153 6.03 8.00 -2.19
C SER A 153 6.08 9.04 -3.31
N LEU A 154 6.31 10.32 -3.00
CA LEU A 154 6.42 11.38 -4.02
C LEU A 154 7.57 11.15 -5.01
N ARG A 155 8.52 10.26 -4.68
CA ARG A 155 9.62 9.83 -5.56
C ARG A 155 9.39 8.49 -6.26
N THR A 156 8.28 7.80 -6.01
CA THR A 156 8.07 6.44 -6.54
C THR A 156 7.17 6.48 -7.77
N ASN A 157 5.86 6.52 -7.56
CA ASN A 157 4.89 6.58 -8.65
C ASN A 157 3.55 7.18 -8.19
N VAL A 158 2.78 7.68 -9.16
CA VAL A 158 1.49 8.35 -8.93
C VAL A 158 0.50 7.44 -8.19
N CYS A 159 0.48 6.14 -8.53
CA CYS A 159 -0.40 5.18 -7.86
C CYS A 159 -0.15 5.11 -6.34
N LEU A 160 1.11 5.06 -5.91
CA LEU A 160 1.49 5.07 -4.50
C LEU A 160 1.20 6.42 -3.83
N VAL A 161 1.41 7.53 -4.53
CA VAL A 161 1.07 8.87 -4.02
C VAL A 161 -0.41 8.99 -3.70
N ILE A 162 -1.28 8.59 -4.64
CA ILE A 162 -2.75 8.61 -4.44
C ILE A 162 -3.13 7.68 -3.29
N LEU A 163 -2.54 6.48 -3.23
CA LEU A 163 -2.78 5.51 -2.17
C LEU A 163 -2.46 6.09 -0.78
N PHE A 164 -1.26 6.62 -0.57
CA PHE A 164 -0.88 7.14 0.75
C PHE A 164 -1.56 8.46 1.09
N LEU A 165 -1.90 9.30 0.10
CA LEU A 165 -2.72 10.48 0.32
C LEU A 165 -4.11 10.07 0.84
N ALA A 166 -4.73 9.06 0.21
CA ALA A 166 -6.01 8.55 0.63
C ALA A 166 -5.95 7.98 2.06
N TYR A 167 -4.90 7.24 2.44
CA TYR A 167 -4.71 6.81 3.83
C TYR A 167 -4.48 7.96 4.81
N THR A 168 -3.71 8.98 4.41
CA THR A 168 -3.48 10.19 5.19
C THR A 168 -4.78 10.91 5.53
N ILE A 169 -5.81 10.78 4.67
CA ILE A 169 -7.15 11.30 4.92
C ILE A 169 -8.01 10.30 5.71
N ALA A 170 -7.95 9.01 5.34
CA ALA A 170 -8.82 7.99 5.90
C ALA A 170 -8.66 7.83 7.42
N PHE A 171 -7.42 7.69 7.88
CA PHE A 171 -7.14 7.39 9.29
C PHE A 171 -7.51 8.53 10.25
N PRO A 172 -7.22 9.81 9.95
CA PRO A 172 -7.74 10.91 10.76
C PRO A 172 -9.27 11.00 10.77
N LEU A 173 -9.96 10.69 9.67
CA LEU A 173 -11.42 10.63 9.65
C LEU A 173 -11.95 9.52 10.56
N LEU A 174 -11.34 8.34 10.54
CA LEU A 174 -11.70 7.23 11.43
C LEU A 174 -11.39 7.59 12.91
N ALA A 175 -10.25 8.20 13.20
CA ALA A 175 -9.94 8.68 14.55
C ALA A 175 -10.98 9.70 15.06
N ALA A 176 -11.35 10.66 14.21
CA ALA A 176 -12.40 11.62 14.53
C ALA A 176 -13.78 10.95 14.69
N ALA A 177 -14.07 9.88 13.95
CA ALA A 177 -15.28 9.09 14.11
C ALA A 177 -15.36 8.43 15.49
N GLU A 178 -14.25 7.86 15.98
CA GLU A 178 -14.15 7.29 17.33
C GLU A 178 -14.37 8.35 18.43
N TRP A 179 -13.72 9.51 18.33
CA TRP A 179 -13.87 10.57 19.32
C TRP A 179 -15.26 11.21 19.34
N THR A 180 -15.88 11.38 18.16
CA THR A 180 -17.25 11.88 18.09
C THR A 180 -18.26 10.84 18.57
N HIS A 181 -17.97 9.54 18.40
CA HIS A 181 -18.72 8.44 19.02
C HIS A 181 -18.63 8.51 20.55
N ALA A 182 -17.42 8.72 21.10
CA ALA A 182 -17.20 8.89 22.54
C ALA A 182 -18.00 10.07 23.13
N GLN A 183 -18.25 11.10 22.34
CA GLN A 183 -19.04 12.28 22.71
C GLN A 183 -20.56 12.09 22.53
N GLY A 184 -21.03 10.92 22.07
CA GLY A 184 -22.44 10.64 21.79
C GLY A 184 -22.96 11.28 20.49
N GLN A 185 -22.09 11.86 19.66
CA GLN A 185 -22.47 12.48 18.39
C GLN A 185 -22.55 11.44 17.26
N MET A 186 -23.47 10.48 17.40
CA MET A 186 -23.57 9.29 16.55
C MET A 186 -23.73 9.60 15.05
N ALA A 187 -24.51 10.63 14.71
CA ALA A 187 -24.70 11.03 13.32
C ALA A 187 -23.43 11.59 12.66
N LEU A 188 -22.62 12.34 13.41
CA LEU A 188 -21.35 12.86 12.94
C LEU A 188 -20.32 11.74 12.82
N SER A 189 -20.23 10.90 13.85
CA SER A 189 -19.37 9.71 13.86
C SER A 189 -19.62 8.85 12.62
N HIS A 190 -20.89 8.51 12.34
CA HIS A 190 -21.25 7.73 11.15
C HIS A 190 -20.80 8.39 9.84
N ARG A 191 -21.01 9.70 9.67
CA ARG A 191 -20.57 10.42 8.46
C ARG A 191 -19.05 10.40 8.29
N LEU A 192 -18.30 10.52 9.39
CA LEU A 192 -16.84 10.44 9.41
C LEU A 192 -16.36 9.01 9.08
N THR A 193 -17.02 7.98 9.62
CA THR A 193 -16.74 6.57 9.28
C THR A 193 -16.95 6.32 7.80
N VAL A 194 -18.05 6.81 7.21
CA VAL A 194 -18.31 6.68 5.76
C VAL A 194 -17.24 7.41 4.95
N GLY A 195 -16.83 8.62 5.36
CA GLY A 195 -15.75 9.37 4.71
C GLY A 195 -14.40 8.63 4.78
N GLY A 196 -14.06 8.08 5.94
CA GLY A 196 -12.86 7.25 6.13
C GLY A 196 -12.92 5.97 5.29
N GLY A 197 -14.07 5.31 5.25
CA GLY A 197 -14.33 4.14 4.40
C GLY A 197 -14.17 4.43 2.91
N ALA A 198 -14.68 5.56 2.43
CA ALA A 198 -14.52 5.98 1.03
C ALA A 198 -13.04 6.24 0.67
N ALA A 199 -12.29 6.88 1.57
CA ALA A 199 -10.86 7.07 1.38
C ALA A 199 -10.10 5.73 1.38
N CYS A 200 -10.40 4.82 2.30
CA CYS A 200 -9.87 3.44 2.29
C CYS A 200 -10.24 2.67 1.00
N PHE A 201 -11.40 2.94 0.41
CA PHE A 201 -11.79 2.35 -0.87
C PHE A 201 -10.91 2.84 -2.02
N VAL A 202 -10.54 4.12 -2.04
CA VAL A 202 -9.57 4.63 -3.03
C VAL A 202 -8.21 3.92 -2.88
N VAL A 203 -7.75 3.72 -1.64
CA VAL A 203 -6.53 2.95 -1.38
C VAL A 203 -6.66 1.54 -1.96
N SER A 204 -7.78 0.85 -1.71
CA SER A 204 -7.95 -0.51 -2.20
C SER A 204 -7.96 -0.58 -3.72
N LEU A 205 -8.57 0.38 -4.42
CA LEU A 205 -8.52 0.46 -5.89
C LEU A 205 -7.09 0.65 -6.43
N CYS A 206 -6.31 1.53 -5.81
CA CYS A 206 -4.89 1.68 -6.15
C CYS A 206 -4.08 0.41 -5.86
N SER A 207 -4.38 -0.29 -4.76
CA SER A 207 -3.75 -1.57 -4.44
C SER A 207 -4.14 -2.68 -5.42
N TRP A 208 -5.40 -2.74 -5.88
CA TRP A 208 -5.82 -3.64 -6.95
C TRP A 208 -5.03 -3.37 -8.23
N TRP A 209 -4.91 -2.10 -8.62
CA TRP A 209 -4.15 -1.68 -9.79
C TRP A 209 -2.68 -2.13 -9.69
N ALA A 210 -2.01 -1.82 -8.58
CA ALA A 210 -0.63 -2.21 -8.33
C ALA A 210 -0.43 -3.74 -8.31
N MET A 211 -1.36 -4.48 -7.69
CA MET A 211 -1.31 -5.94 -7.62
C MET A 211 -1.42 -6.57 -9.01
N ILE A 212 -2.40 -6.13 -9.81
CA ILE A 212 -2.58 -6.64 -11.18
C ILE A 212 -1.34 -6.34 -12.01
N GLY A 213 -0.75 -5.15 -11.87
CA GLY A 213 0.48 -4.79 -12.59
C GLY A 213 1.65 -5.72 -12.25
N GLY A 214 1.85 -6.01 -10.96
CA GLY A 214 2.89 -6.93 -10.53
C GLY A 214 2.64 -8.39 -10.93
N LEU A 215 1.37 -8.83 -11.02
CA LEU A 215 1.03 -10.14 -11.55
C LEU A 215 1.27 -10.24 -13.07
N PHE A 216 0.91 -9.20 -13.82
CA PHE A 216 1.16 -9.13 -15.26
C PHE A 216 2.66 -9.22 -15.57
N GLU A 217 3.49 -8.50 -14.81
CA GLU A 217 4.95 -8.60 -14.92
C GLU A 217 5.46 -10.02 -14.59
N SER A 218 4.88 -10.68 -13.59
CA SER A 218 5.33 -12.03 -13.17
C SER A 218 5.08 -13.14 -14.19
N VAL A 219 4.11 -12.95 -15.09
CA VAL A 219 3.75 -13.92 -16.14
C VAL A 219 4.17 -13.48 -17.53
N ASP A 220 5.04 -12.46 -17.64
CA ASP A 220 5.46 -11.85 -18.90
C ASP A 220 4.26 -11.46 -19.80
N PHE A 221 3.20 -10.89 -19.20
CA PHE A 221 2.00 -10.47 -19.91
C PHE A 221 2.33 -9.31 -20.89
N PRO A 222 1.75 -9.27 -22.11
CA PRO A 222 2.15 -8.31 -23.14
C PRO A 222 1.79 -6.84 -22.82
N PHE A 223 0.97 -6.59 -21.80
CA PHE A 223 0.55 -5.25 -21.41
C PHE A 223 1.18 -4.86 -20.08
N VAL A 224 1.83 -3.69 -20.04
CA VAL A 224 2.35 -3.07 -18.82
C VAL A 224 1.33 -2.05 -18.33
N LEU A 225 0.88 -2.19 -17.08
CA LEU A 225 -0.03 -1.22 -16.49
C LEU A 225 0.73 0.06 -16.10
N PRO A 226 0.26 1.25 -16.53
CA PRO A 226 0.93 2.49 -16.18
C PRO A 226 0.74 2.80 -14.69
N MET A 227 1.85 2.89 -13.95
CA MET A 227 1.86 3.31 -12.54
C MET A 227 2.16 4.82 -12.38
N GLY A 228 2.64 5.46 -13.45
CA GLY A 228 3.05 6.87 -13.48
C GLY A 228 4.34 7.11 -12.71
N ASP A 229 5.50 6.83 -13.31
CA ASP A 229 6.80 7.03 -12.67
C ASP A 229 7.06 8.51 -12.36
N LEU A 230 7.42 8.80 -11.11
CA LEU A 230 7.71 10.16 -10.62
C LEU A 230 9.20 10.38 -10.36
N SER A 231 10.04 9.38 -10.63
CA SER A 231 11.49 9.41 -10.35
C SER A 231 12.20 10.55 -11.07
N GLU A 232 11.70 10.99 -12.23
CA GLU A 232 12.30 12.09 -13.01
C GLU A 232 11.92 13.48 -12.50
N ILE A 233 10.80 13.61 -11.78
CA ILE A 233 10.28 14.92 -11.35
C ILE A 233 10.99 15.41 -10.08
N MET A 234 11.40 14.49 -9.20
CA MET A 234 12.03 14.85 -7.94
C MET A 234 13.53 14.55 -7.94
N PRO A 235 14.42 15.56 -7.82
CA PRO A 235 15.85 15.36 -7.94
C PRO A 235 16.40 14.38 -6.90
N THR A 236 17.26 13.47 -7.35
CA THR A 236 17.97 12.49 -6.52
C THR A 236 19.10 13.17 -5.75
N ARG A 237 19.33 12.75 -4.49
CA ARG A 237 20.43 13.29 -3.66
C ARG A 237 21.81 12.95 -4.22
N THR A 238 21.94 11.79 -4.85
CA THR A 238 23.14 11.40 -5.59
C THR A 238 22.99 11.90 -7.02
N PRO A 239 23.85 12.82 -7.50
CA PRO A 239 23.92 13.14 -8.91
C PRO A 239 24.17 11.84 -9.67
N ARG A 240 23.41 11.58 -10.73
CA ARG A 240 23.75 10.51 -11.68
C ARG A 240 25.14 10.89 -12.21
N THR A 241 26.19 10.23 -11.75
CA THR A 241 27.51 10.38 -12.35
C THR A 241 27.29 9.98 -13.80
N LYS A 242 27.31 10.96 -14.71
CA LYS A 242 27.35 10.65 -16.14
C LYS A 242 28.53 9.72 -16.30
N THR A 243 28.26 8.46 -16.60
CA THR A 243 29.30 7.54 -17.06
C THR A 243 29.98 8.23 -18.22
N ALA A 244 31.32 8.27 -18.21
CA ALA A 244 32.18 8.99 -19.16
C ALA A 244 32.02 8.57 -20.65
N ASP A 245 30.99 7.79 -20.97
CA ASP A 245 30.61 7.38 -22.32
C ASP A 245 29.71 8.40 -23.02
N GLU A 246 28.98 9.27 -22.29
CA GLU A 246 28.15 10.33 -22.91
C GLU A 246 28.97 11.54 -23.41
N GLU A 247 30.19 11.72 -22.90
CA GLU A 247 31.06 12.85 -23.28
C GLU A 247 31.92 12.54 -24.53
N LYS A 248 31.86 11.32 -25.06
CA LYS A 248 32.52 10.94 -26.32
C LYS A 248 31.62 11.04 -27.55
N LEU A 249 30.39 11.54 -27.39
CA LEU A 249 29.42 11.67 -28.48
C LEU A 249 28.91 13.10 -28.70
N GLN A 250 29.60 14.10 -28.12
CA GLN A 250 29.49 15.51 -28.49
C GLN A 250 30.81 15.98 -29.12
#